data_AF-A0A3C0EEH2-F1
#
_entry.id   AF-A0A3C0EEH2-F1
#
_cell.length_a   1.000
_cell.length_b   1.000
_cell.length_c   1.000
_cell.angle_alpha   90.00
_cell.angle_beta   90.00
_cell.angle_gamma   90.00
#
_symmetry.space_group_name_H-M   'P 1'
#
loop_
_entity.id
_entity.type
_entity.pdbx_description
1 polymer ?
#
loop_
_entity_poly.entity_id
_entity_poly.type
_entity_poly.pdbx_seq_one_letter_code
_entity_poly.pdbx_strand_id
1 'polypeptide(L)'
;MPWSLSPDLGILVVAVVLEMVGREPPKWFHPTVWIGRSVTVAEAKAPTSRNTGFIFGVMILLLVAGIWGAAAYFAAEGLRDIHQIAYILVGGCILKTTFSVKMLHHAATKVRDLLVSGDTDGFR
;
A
#
# COMPACT_ATOMS: atom_id res chain seq x y z
N MET A 1 1.27 -29.89 14.03
CA MET A 1 2.27 -29.10 14.78
C MET A 1 1.81 -27.65 14.78
N PRO A 2 1.42 -27.10 15.94
CA PRO A 2 0.86 -25.75 16.01
C PRO A 2 2.01 -24.73 16.00
N TRP A 3 1.85 -23.63 15.26
CA TRP A 3 2.72 -22.44 15.27
C TRP A 3 4.07 -22.52 14.55
N SER A 4 4.10 -22.98 13.29
CA SER A 4 5.09 -22.38 12.37
C SER A 4 4.65 -20.92 12.14
N LEU A 5 5.21 -19.97 12.89
CA LEU A 5 5.10 -18.55 12.55
C LEU A 5 5.60 -18.44 11.11
N SER A 6 4.68 -18.28 10.15
CA SER A 6 5.08 -18.23 8.76
C SER A 6 5.99 -17.01 8.58
N PRO A 7 6.96 -17.05 7.66
CA PRO A 7 7.83 -15.90 7.40
C PRO A 7 7.06 -14.59 7.19
N ASP A 8 5.82 -14.69 6.70
CA ASP A 8 4.88 -13.59 6.50
C ASP A 8 4.43 -12.91 7.80
N LEU A 9 4.21 -13.69 8.86
CA LEU A 9 3.91 -13.14 10.19
C LEU A 9 5.12 -12.41 10.77
N GLY A 10 6.33 -12.91 10.49
CA GLY A 10 7.58 -12.21 10.80
C GLY A 10 7.67 -10.85 10.10
N ILE A 11 7.31 -10.78 8.82
CA ILE A 11 7.24 -9.52 8.05
C ILE A 11 6.24 -8.55 8.70
N LEU A 12 5.06 -9.03 9.07
CA LEU A 12 4.03 -8.20 9.69
C LEU A 12 4.50 -7.61 11.03
N VAL A 13 5.08 -8.46 11.89
CA VAL A 13 5.62 -8.02 13.19
C VAL A 13 6.74 -6.99 12.99
N VAL A 14 7.67 -7.24 12.07
CA VAL A 14 8.76 -6.30 11.76
C VAL A 14 8.21 -4.98 11.21
N ALA A 15 7.22 -5.01 10.31
CA ALA A 15 6.59 -3.80 9.78
C ALA A 15 5.96 -2.95 10.89
N VAL A 16 5.23 -3.58 11.82
CA VAL A 16 4.61 -2.90 12.97
C VAL A 16 5.67 -2.32 13.91
N VAL A 17 6.71 -3.09 14.25
CA VAL A 17 7.81 -2.60 15.11
C VAL A 17 8.54 -1.43 14.44
N LEU A 18 8.82 -1.52 13.13
CA LEU A 18 9.45 -0.44 12.37
C LEU A 18 8.54 0.81 12.27
N GLU A 19 7.22 0.65 12.21
CA GLU A 19 6.26 1.76 12.28
C GLU A 19 6.22 2.42 13.66
N MET A 20 6.42 1.66 14.74
CA MET A 20 6.45 2.19 16.10
C MET A 20 7.77 2.91 16.40
N VAL A 21 8.90 2.38 15.95
CA VAL A 21 10.25 2.89 16.28
C VAL A 21 10.76 3.93 15.27
N GLY A 22 10.43 3.78 13.98
CA GLY A 22 11.01 4.60 12.92
C GLY A 22 10.23 5.89 12.65
N ARG A 23 10.94 7.02 12.55
CA ARG A 23 10.43 8.26 11.98
C ARG A 23 9.94 8.02 10.54
N GLU A 24 8.93 8.78 10.08
CA GLU A 24 8.40 8.65 8.72
C GLU A 24 9.53 8.87 7.69
N PRO A 25 9.76 7.91 6.78
CA PRO A 25 10.71 8.12 5.70
C PRO A 25 10.26 9.33 4.84
N PRO A 26 11.19 10.06 4.22
CA PRO A 26 10.85 11.15 3.31
C PRO A 26 9.87 10.70 2.24
N LYS A 27 8.88 11.54 1.90
CA LYS A 27 7.79 11.24 0.94
C LYS A 27 8.27 10.65 -0.41
N TRP A 28 9.48 10.97 -0.85
CA TRP A 28 10.05 10.51 -2.12
C TRP A 28 10.48 9.03 -2.14
N PHE A 29 10.63 8.39 -0.97
CA PHE A 29 10.99 6.98 -0.84
C PHE A 29 9.79 6.03 -0.75
N HIS A 30 8.56 6.57 -0.74
CA HIS A 30 7.36 5.74 -0.58
C HIS A 30 6.91 5.21 -1.95
N PRO A 31 6.83 3.88 -2.15
CA PRO A 31 6.32 3.28 -3.38
C PRO A 31 4.93 3.79 -3.75
N THR A 32 4.10 4.13 -2.75
CA THR A 32 2.77 4.72 -2.92
C THR A 32 2.78 6.05 -3.68
N VAL A 33 3.82 6.88 -3.49
CA VAL A 33 3.98 8.14 -4.24
C VAL A 33 4.34 7.88 -5.69
N TRP A 34 5.13 6.85 -5.98
CA TRP A 34 5.48 6.49 -7.35
C TRP A 34 4.29 5.88 -8.09
N ILE A 35 3.51 5.04 -7.41
CA ILE A 35 2.23 4.52 -7.91
C ILE A 35 1.31 5.70 -8.24
N GLY A 36 1.09 6.62 -7.30
CA GLY A 36 0.25 7.80 -7.52
C GLY A 36 0.70 8.66 -8.70
N ARG A 37 2.01 8.91 -8.83
CA ARG A 37 2.58 9.63 -9.99
C ARG A 37 2.32 8.90 -11.31
N SER A 38 2.47 7.58 -11.33
CA SER A 38 2.19 6.79 -12.55
C SER A 38 0.71 6.84 -12.95
N VAL A 39 -0.20 6.86 -11.96
CA VAL A 39 -1.63 7.08 -12.21
C VAL A 39 -1.87 8.49 -12.76
N THR A 40 -1.34 9.54 -12.13
CA THR A 40 -1.51 10.93 -12.60
C THR A 40 -0.99 11.13 -14.03
N VAL A 41 0.16 10.55 -14.38
CA VAL A 41 0.71 10.62 -15.74
C VAL A 41 -0.18 9.88 -16.74
N ALA A 42 -0.76 8.75 -16.34
CA ALA A 42 -1.67 8.01 -17.20
C ALA A 42 -2.99 8.78 -17.38
N GLU A 43 -3.57 9.29 -16.29
CA GLU A 43 -4.79 10.10 -16.28
C GLU A 43 -4.67 11.39 -17.09
N ALA A 44 -3.48 11.99 -17.17
CA ALA A 44 -3.26 13.17 -18.01
C ALA A 44 -3.58 12.93 -19.51
N LYS A 45 -3.61 11.66 -19.94
CA LYS A 45 -3.98 11.24 -21.29
C LYS A 45 -5.42 10.70 -21.39
N ALA A 46 -6.18 10.75 -20.30
CA ALA A 46 -7.52 10.18 -20.24
C ALA A 46 -8.50 10.99 -21.11
N PRO A 47 -9.32 10.32 -21.92
CA PRO A 47 -10.39 10.97 -22.67
C PRO A 47 -11.52 11.42 -21.73
N THR A 48 -12.13 12.56 -22.05
CA THR A 48 -13.21 13.20 -21.26
C THR A 48 -14.60 12.58 -21.47
N SER A 49 -14.76 11.66 -22.41
CA SER A 49 -16.06 11.00 -22.65
C SER A 49 -16.36 9.95 -21.56
N ARG A 50 -17.64 9.79 -21.21
CA ARG A 50 -18.06 8.92 -20.09
C ARG A 50 -17.64 7.45 -20.26
N ASN A 51 -17.89 6.87 -21.43
CA ASN A 51 -17.60 5.45 -21.69
C ASN A 51 -16.12 5.20 -21.94
N THR A 52 -15.44 6.07 -22.68
CA THR A 52 -14.01 5.91 -22.97
C THR A 52 -13.17 6.22 -21.73
N GLY A 53 -13.58 7.19 -20.90
CA GLY A 53 -12.95 7.48 -19.62
C GLY A 53 -13.06 6.31 -18.63
N PHE A 54 -14.20 5.61 -18.58
CA PHE A 54 -14.35 4.40 -17.77
C PHE A 54 -13.39 3.28 -18.21
N ILE A 55 -13.37 2.97 -19.51
CA ILE A 55 -12.46 1.95 -20.06
C ILE A 55 -11.00 2.32 -19.79
N PHE A 56 -10.66 3.60 -19.95
CA PHE A 56 -9.32 4.09 -19.69
C PHE A 56 -8.94 3.99 -18.21
N GLY A 57 -9.87 4.29 -17.29
CA GLY A 57 -9.68 4.08 -15.86
C GLY A 57 -9.44 2.61 -15.49
N VAL A 58 -10.21 1.69 -16.07
CA VAL A 58 -10.00 0.24 -15.89
C VAL A 58 -8.62 -0.18 -16.43
N MET A 59 -8.22 0.35 -17.58
CA MET A 59 -6.90 0.07 -18.15
C MET A 59 -5.77 0.62 -17.27
N ILE A 60 -5.91 1.84 -16.72
CA ILE A 60 -4.95 2.39 -15.76
C ILE A 60 -4.86 1.47 -14.54
N LEU A 61 -5.99 1.06 -13.97
CA LEU A 61 -6.01 0.16 -12.82
C LEU A 61 -5.25 -1.14 -13.13
N LEU A 62 -5.60 -1.83 -14.20
CA LEU A 62 -4.98 -3.12 -14.54
C LEU A 62 -3.49 -2.98 -14.84
N LEU A 63 -3.09 -1.96 -15.60
CA LEU A 63 -1.70 -1.78 -16.00
C LEU A 63 -0.84 -1.28 -14.84
N VAL A 64 -1.26 -0.23 -14.14
CA VAL A 64 -0.47 0.36 -13.05
C VAL A 64 -0.43 -0.60 -11.86
N ALA A 65 -1.57 -1.12 -11.41
CA ALA A 65 -1.58 -2.08 -10.30
C ALA A 65 -0.87 -3.38 -10.68
N GLY A 66 -1.04 -3.85 -11.92
CA GLY A 66 -0.36 -5.04 -12.44
C GLY A 66 1.15 -4.89 -12.47
N ILE A 67 1.67 -3.78 -13.01
CA ILE A 67 3.12 -3.51 -13.10
C ILE A 67 3.73 -3.42 -11.69
N TRP A 68 3.16 -2.60 -10.81
CA TRP A 68 3.69 -2.42 -9.47
C TRP A 68 3.52 -3.66 -8.58
N GLY A 69 2.40 -4.37 -8.72
CA GLY A 69 2.16 -5.63 -8.04
C GLY A 69 3.13 -6.72 -8.48
N ALA A 70 3.36 -6.86 -9.79
CA ALA A 70 4.35 -7.78 -10.33
C ALA A 70 5.77 -7.40 -9.89
N ALA A 71 6.14 -6.12 -9.95
CA ALA A 71 7.45 -5.65 -9.49
C ALA A 71 7.69 -5.96 -8.01
N ALA A 72 6.69 -5.74 -7.15
CA ALA A 72 6.75 -6.09 -5.75
C ALA A 72 6.86 -7.61 -5.52
N TYR A 73 6.09 -8.40 -6.28
CA TYR A 73 6.13 -9.86 -6.22
C TYR A 73 7.52 -10.40 -6.61
N PHE A 74 8.04 -10.01 -7.77
CA PHE A 74 9.35 -10.48 -8.23
C PHE A 74 10.50 -9.98 -7.35
N ALA A 75 10.40 -8.77 -6.81
CA ALA A 75 11.36 -8.29 -5.82
C ALA A 75 11.32 -9.16 -4.55
N ALA A 76 10.13 -9.48 -4.04
CA ALA A 76 9.98 -10.31 -2.85
C ALA A 76 10.48 -11.75 -3.09
N GLU A 77 10.11 -12.37 -4.20
CA GLU A 77 10.51 -13.75 -4.52
C GLU A 77 12.01 -13.86 -4.79
N GLY A 78 12.59 -12.91 -5.55
CA GLY A 78 14.04 -12.86 -5.79
C GLY A 78 14.85 -12.67 -4.51
N LEU A 79 14.31 -11.98 -3.50
CA LEU A 79 14.96 -11.84 -2.18
C LEU A 79 14.82 -13.09 -1.31
N ARG A 80 13.72 -13.84 -1.48
CA ARG A 80 13.46 -15.08 -0.76
C ARG A 80 14.51 -16.16 -1.07
N ASP A 81 14.92 -16.25 -2.34
CA ASP A 81 15.91 -17.22 -2.81
C ASP A 81 17.34 -16.89 -2.36
N ILE A 82 17.63 -15.62 -2.06
CA ILE A 82 18.99 -15.16 -1.69
C ILE A 82 19.20 -15.20 -0.17
N HIS A 83 18.27 -14.64 0.62
CA HIS A 83 18.46 -14.55 2.08
C HIS A 83 17.15 -14.30 2.84
N GLN A 84 16.74 -15.24 3.69
CA GLN A 84 15.49 -15.18 4.47
C GLN A 84 15.39 -13.93 5.36
N ILE A 85 16.50 -13.46 5.93
CA ILE A 85 16.51 -12.23 6.75
C ILE A 85 16.31 -10.98 5.87
N ALA A 86 16.89 -10.95 4.67
CA ALA A 86 16.71 -9.82 3.76
C ALA A 86 15.27 -9.73 3.26
N TYR A 87 14.64 -10.88 2.99
CA TYR A 87 13.21 -10.99 2.67
C TYR A 87 12.33 -10.37 3.77
N ILE A 88 12.59 -10.71 5.05
CA ILE A 88 11.81 -10.17 6.18
C ILE A 88 12.01 -8.66 6.33
N LEU A 89 13.24 -8.16 6.22
CA LEU A 89 13.53 -6.73 6.37
C LEU A 89 12.98 -5.90 5.21
N VAL A 90 13.17 -6.33 3.97
CA VAL A 90 12.68 -5.61 2.80
C VAL A 90 11.17 -5.71 2.68
N GLY A 91 10.59 -6.89 2.91
CA GLY A 91 9.15 -7.07 3.03
C GLY A 91 8.56 -6.19 4.12
N GLY A 92 9.20 -6.13 5.29
CA GLY A 92 8.80 -5.26 6.40
C GLY A 92 8.89 -3.78 6.07
N CYS A 93 9.94 -3.34 5.35
CA CYS A 93 10.09 -1.97 4.88
C CYS A 93 9.02 -1.60 3.83
N ILE A 94 8.79 -2.46 2.83
CA ILE A 94 7.74 -2.26 1.82
C ILE A 94 6.39 -2.19 2.53
N LEU A 95 6.08 -3.14 3.40
CA LEU A 95 4.82 -3.20 4.12
C LEU A 95 4.63 -2.00 5.04
N LYS A 96 5.68 -1.53 5.74
CA LYS A 96 5.64 -0.27 6.50
C LYS A 96 5.26 0.93 5.62
N THR A 97 5.76 1.00 4.39
CA THR A 97 5.49 2.13 3.49
C THR A 97 4.13 2.04 2.78
N THR A 98 3.57 0.84 2.64
CA THR A 98 2.27 0.60 1.98
C THR A 98 1.12 0.43 2.96
N PHE A 99 1.39 0.04 4.20
CA PHE A 99 0.42 -0.23 5.25
C PHE A 99 0.78 0.60 6.49
N SER A 100 0.15 1.78 6.62
CA SER A 100 0.30 2.59 7.83
C SER A 100 -0.83 2.31 8.80
N VAL A 101 -0.54 1.53 9.85
CA VAL A 101 -1.50 1.17 10.90
C VAL A 101 -1.99 2.42 11.64
N LYS A 102 -1.10 3.39 11.87
CA LYS A 102 -1.44 4.66 12.53
C LYS A 102 -2.47 5.46 11.73
N MET A 103 -2.26 5.59 10.42
CA MET A 103 -3.20 6.29 9.55
C MET A 103 -4.51 5.52 9.39
N LEU A 104 -4.46 4.20 9.28
CA LEU A 104 -5.65 3.36 9.21
C LEU A 104 -6.48 3.48 10.50
N HIS A 105 -5.83 3.47 11.66
CA HIS A 105 -6.49 3.66 12.94
C HIS A 105 -7.11 5.07 13.04
N HIS A 106 -6.39 6.11 12.62
CA HIS A 106 -6.92 7.47 12.62
C HIS A 106 -8.13 7.62 11.70
N ALA A 107 -8.07 7.07 10.49
CA ALA A 107 -9.19 7.06 9.55
C ALA A 107 -10.40 6.27 10.11
N ALA A 108 -10.15 5.10 10.69
CA ALA A 108 -11.19 4.29 11.32
C ALA A 108 -11.85 5.01 12.51
N THR A 109 -11.07 5.67 13.37
CA THR A 109 -11.59 6.45 14.49
C THR A 109 -12.39 7.66 13.99
N LYS A 110 -11.93 8.36 12.94
CA LYS A 110 -12.68 9.46 12.34
C LYS A 110 -14.05 9.00 11.82
N VAL A 111 -14.10 7.89 11.09
CA VAL A 111 -15.36 7.31 10.60
C VAL A 111 -16.25 6.86 11.76
N ARG A 112 -15.68 6.20 12.78
CA ARG A 112 -16.40 5.81 14.00
C ARG A 112 -17.01 7.01 14.69
N ASP A 113 -16.26 8.09 14.87
CA ASP A 113 -16.72 9.26 15.60
C ASP A 113 -17.85 9.99 14.85
N LEU A 114 -17.78 10.05 13.51
CA LEU A 114 -18.87 10.55 12.65
C LEU A 114 -20.14 9.69 12.73
N LEU A 115 -19.98 8.35 12.75
CA LEU A 115 -21.10 7.43 12.91
C LEU A 115 -21.74 7.53 14.30
N VAL A 116 -20.93 7.73 15.34
CA VAL A 116 -21.39 7.93 16.73
C VAL A 116 -22.08 9.28 16.90
N SER A 117 -21.62 10.33 16.22
CA SER A 117 -22.26 11.65 16.26
C SER A 117 -23.53 11.75 15.41
N GLY A 118 -23.86 10.72 14.62
CA GLY A 118 -25.02 10.71 13.74
C GLY A 118 -24.93 11.73 12.59
N ASP A 119 -23.74 12.25 12.32
CA ASP A 119 -23.52 13.30 11.32
C ASP A 119 -23.16 12.67 9.98
N THR A 120 -24.17 12.54 9.12
CA THR A 120 -24.01 11.98 7.76
C THR A 120 -23.49 12.99 6.73
N ASP A 121 -23.31 14.25 7.10
CA ASP A 121 -22.86 15.29 6.16
C ASP A 121 -21.32 15.41 6.13
N GLY A 122 -20.62 14.88 7.14
CA GLY A 122 -19.16 14.85 7.23
C GLY A 122 -18.44 13.76 6.41
N PHE A 123 -19.17 12.95 5.63
CA PHE A 123 -18.62 11.83 4.84
C PHE A 123 -17.96 12.23 3.49
N ARG A 124 -17.86 13.52 3.18
CA ARG A 124 -17.28 14.01 1.90
C ARG A 124 -15.75 14.12 1.94
#